data_AF-A0A0G0T8Y7-F1
#
_entry.id   AF-A0A0G0T8Y7-F1
#
_cell.length_a   1.000
_cell.length_b   1.000
_cell.length_c   1.000
_cell.angle_alpha   90.00
_cell.angle_beta   90.00
_cell.angle_gamma   90.00
#
_symmetry.space_group_name_H-M   'P 1'
#
loop_
_entity.id
_entity.type
_entity.pdbx_description
1 polymer ?
#
loop_
_entity_poly.entity_id
_entity_poly.type
_entity_poly.pdbx_seq_one_letter_code
_entity_poly.pdbx_strand_id
1 'polypeptide(L)'
;MNNDTLVDRQVLSFASVFDDSSVGACGSKIYFAAGHEFHHDRYKESERGRVFWYAGGIVDWNNLYASHRGVDEVDHGQYDKSIETPFITGCSLVVRREVVERVGMLDDKYFLYLEDLDWNIRIQKAGYKTIYFPKSIVWHVNAGSSGRPGNPMHEYYFTRNRLFLGMRYASLRTKFALIREGFRFFIGKSAIRRKAVLDWLFGRLGFQYEPKKYN
;
A
#
# COMPACT_ATOMS: atom_id res chain seq x y z
N MET A 1 4.44 11.44 -5.07
CA MET A 1 5.04 10.50 -6.03
C MET A 1 6.32 9.97 -5.43
N ASN A 2 6.62 8.70 -5.70
CA ASN A 2 7.88 8.10 -5.30
C ASN A 2 9.05 8.60 -6.17
N ASN A 3 10.29 8.48 -5.69
CA ASN A 3 11.47 8.94 -6.41
C ASN A 3 11.94 7.98 -7.52
N ASP A 4 11.41 6.76 -7.55
CA ASP A 4 11.73 5.66 -8.47
C ASP A 4 10.61 5.41 -9.50
N THR A 5 9.91 6.48 -9.89
CA THR A 5 8.82 6.42 -10.87
C THR A 5 9.15 7.18 -12.15
N LEU A 6 8.77 6.59 -13.29
CA LEU A 6 8.64 7.27 -14.57
C LEU A 6 7.18 7.66 -14.78
N VAL A 7 6.91 8.80 -15.41
CA VAL A 7 5.54 9.33 -15.54
C VAL A 7 5.17 9.59 -16.99
N ASP A 8 3.91 9.33 -17.33
CA ASP A 8 3.38 9.68 -18.65
C ASP A 8 3.25 11.21 -18.81
N ARG A 9 3.26 11.69 -20.05
CA ARG A 9 3.08 13.12 -20.36
C ARG A 9 1.77 13.69 -19.83
N GLN A 10 0.73 12.86 -19.74
CA GLN A 10 -0.58 13.22 -19.23
C GLN A 10 -0.77 12.86 -17.76
N VAL A 11 0.30 12.62 -16.99
CA VAL A 11 0.16 12.17 -15.60
C VAL A 11 -0.67 13.14 -14.74
N LEU A 12 -0.60 14.44 -15.00
CA LEU A 12 -1.38 15.48 -14.31
C LEU A 12 -2.87 15.49 -14.66
N SER A 13 -3.33 14.64 -15.59
CA SER A 13 -4.75 14.52 -15.94
C SER A 13 -5.63 14.10 -14.75
N PHE A 14 -5.06 13.55 -13.67
CA PHE A 14 -5.80 13.31 -12.42
C PHE A 14 -6.40 14.59 -11.83
N ALA A 15 -5.93 15.79 -12.22
CA ALA A 15 -6.42 17.06 -11.70
C ALA A 15 -7.95 17.21 -11.93
N SER A 16 -8.46 16.72 -13.06
CA SER A 16 -9.90 16.79 -13.37
C SER A 16 -10.76 15.95 -12.42
N VAL A 17 -10.17 14.97 -11.72
CA VAL A 17 -10.91 14.17 -10.74
C VAL A 17 -11.33 15.04 -9.54
N PHE A 18 -10.59 16.11 -9.26
CA PHE A 18 -10.87 17.03 -8.15
C PHE A 18 -11.90 18.12 -8.51
N ASP A 19 -12.47 18.12 -9.72
CA ASP A 19 -13.67 18.91 -10.01
C ASP A 19 -14.87 18.39 -9.19
N ASP A 20 -14.86 17.10 -8.83
CA ASP A 20 -15.75 16.53 -7.82
C ASP A 20 -15.22 16.85 -6.41
N SER A 21 -15.95 17.73 -5.70
CA SER A 21 -15.63 18.11 -4.32
C SER A 21 -15.69 16.95 -3.32
N SER A 22 -16.39 15.86 -3.63
CA SER A 22 -16.43 14.66 -2.79
C SER A 22 -15.15 13.83 -2.89
N VAL A 23 -14.29 14.07 -3.90
CA VAL A 23 -13.00 13.38 -4.02
C VAL A 23 -11.94 14.05 -3.16
N GLY A 24 -11.40 13.28 -2.21
CA GLY A 24 -10.33 13.73 -1.34
C GLY A 24 -8.95 13.27 -1.77
N ALA A 25 -8.84 12.13 -2.44
CA ALA A 25 -7.58 11.63 -2.96
C ALA A 25 -7.74 10.85 -4.28
N CYS A 26 -6.69 10.88 -5.09
CA CYS A 26 -6.62 10.20 -6.37
C CYS A 26 -5.28 9.48 -6.55
N GLY A 27 -5.32 8.29 -7.14
CA GLY A 27 -4.16 7.49 -7.50
C GLY A 27 -4.13 7.14 -8.98
N SER A 28 -2.93 7.07 -9.55
CA SER A 28 -2.70 6.71 -10.94
C SER A 28 -2.90 5.20 -11.20
N LYS A 29 -3.01 4.83 -12.48
CA LYS A 29 -2.64 3.50 -12.95
C LYS A 29 -1.14 3.36 -12.90
N ILE A 30 -0.66 2.25 -12.31
CA ILE A 30 0.76 2.03 -12.12
C ILE A 30 1.15 0.69 -12.73
N TYR A 31 2.10 0.72 -13.63
CA TYR A 31 2.76 -0.46 -14.17
C TYR A 31 4.10 -0.70 -13.47
N PHE A 32 4.61 -1.92 -13.54
CA PHE A 32 6.04 -2.13 -13.40
C PHE A 32 6.77 -1.43 -14.56
N ALA A 33 7.92 -0.80 -14.29
CA ALA A 33 8.79 -0.35 -15.37
C ALA A 33 9.27 -1.56 -16.19
N ALA A 34 9.45 -1.39 -17.50
CA ALA A 34 9.87 -2.48 -18.38
C ALA A 34 11.19 -3.11 -17.90
N GLY A 35 11.20 -4.43 -17.70
CA GLY A 35 12.35 -5.17 -17.17
C GLY A 35 12.37 -5.27 -15.63
N HIS A 36 11.48 -4.55 -14.95
CA HIS A 36 11.32 -4.55 -13.50
C HIS A 36 10.05 -5.26 -13.03
N GLU A 37 9.39 -6.00 -13.91
CA GLU A 37 8.26 -6.87 -13.55
C GLU A 37 8.67 -7.87 -12.47
N PHE A 38 7.75 -8.18 -11.55
CA PHE A 38 8.05 -9.10 -10.45
C PHE A 38 8.41 -10.51 -10.94
N HIS A 39 7.74 -10.99 -11.98
CA HIS A 39 8.00 -12.27 -12.61
C HIS A 39 8.69 -12.10 -13.97
N HIS A 40 10.03 -12.12 -14.00
CA HIS A 40 10.83 -11.82 -15.20
C HIS A 40 10.56 -12.77 -16.39
N ASP A 41 10.24 -14.04 -16.13
CA ASP A 41 10.09 -15.08 -17.16
C ASP A 41 8.63 -15.31 -17.58
N ARG A 42 7.67 -14.60 -16.97
CA ARG A 42 6.23 -14.81 -17.21
C ARG A 42 5.71 -14.06 -18.45
N TYR A 43 6.38 -12.99 -18.85
CA TYR A 43 5.87 -12.02 -19.82
C TYR A 43 6.69 -12.00 -21.10
N LYS A 44 6.02 -11.80 -22.23
CA LYS A 44 6.69 -11.52 -23.51
C LYS A 44 7.38 -10.17 -23.45
N GLU A 45 8.41 -9.98 -24.25
CA GLU A 45 9.12 -8.70 -24.34
C GLU A 45 8.17 -7.54 -24.69
N SER A 46 7.18 -7.76 -25.55
CA SER A 46 6.17 -6.77 -25.93
C SER A 46 5.14 -6.45 -24.83
N GLU A 47 5.08 -7.24 -23.76
CA GLU A 47 4.17 -7.06 -22.62
C GLU A 47 4.86 -6.31 -21.46
N ARG A 48 6.20 -6.22 -21.48
CA ARG A 48 6.96 -5.50 -20.47
C ARG A 48 6.63 -4.00 -20.49
N GLY A 49 6.53 -3.40 -19.31
CA GLY A 49 6.04 -2.03 -19.13
C GLY A 49 4.51 -1.88 -19.25
N ARG A 50 3.77 -2.98 -19.46
CA ARG A 50 2.30 -3.02 -19.45
C ARG A 50 1.74 -3.98 -18.41
N VAL A 51 2.59 -4.50 -17.53
CA VAL A 51 2.19 -5.34 -16.40
C VAL A 51 1.83 -4.45 -15.23
N PHE A 52 0.64 -4.61 -14.68
CA PHE A 52 0.19 -3.79 -13.57
C PHE A 52 1.00 -4.07 -12.31
N TRP A 53 1.43 -2.98 -11.67
CA TRP A 53 1.82 -2.98 -10.27
C TRP A 53 0.64 -2.62 -9.37
N TYR A 54 -0.21 -1.69 -9.83
CA TYR A 54 -1.41 -1.24 -9.12
C TYR A 54 -2.47 -0.72 -10.08
N ALA A 55 -3.68 -1.27 -9.97
CA ALA A 55 -4.89 -0.80 -10.65
C ALA A 55 -6.02 -0.46 -9.66
N GLY A 56 -5.69 -0.04 -8.44
CA GLY A 56 -6.63 0.12 -7.33
C GLY A 56 -6.27 -0.77 -6.13
N GLY A 57 -6.68 -0.38 -4.92
CA GLY A 57 -6.54 -1.20 -3.73
C GLY A 57 -7.68 -2.20 -3.53
N ILE A 58 -7.38 -3.34 -2.91
CA ILE A 58 -8.36 -4.32 -2.38
C ILE A 58 -7.99 -4.59 -0.92
N VAL A 59 -9.00 -4.68 -0.05
CA VAL A 59 -8.79 -4.99 1.37
C VAL A 59 -9.66 -6.18 1.78
N ASP A 60 -9.02 -7.26 2.20
CA ASP A 60 -9.68 -8.34 2.92
C ASP A 60 -9.73 -7.99 4.41
N TRP A 61 -10.87 -7.49 4.89
CA TRP A 61 -11.06 -7.10 6.29
C TRP A 61 -11.19 -8.27 7.26
N ASN A 62 -11.46 -9.48 6.78
CA ASN A 62 -11.52 -10.66 7.64
C ASN A 62 -10.12 -11.12 8.05
N ASN A 63 -9.15 -10.91 7.16
CA ASN A 63 -7.76 -11.25 7.40
C ASN A 63 -6.83 -10.03 7.50
N LEU A 64 -7.35 -8.81 7.33
CA LEU A 64 -6.61 -7.55 7.30
C LEU A 64 -5.41 -7.59 6.35
N TYR A 65 -5.65 -8.00 5.10
CA TYR A 65 -4.66 -7.95 4.03
C TYR A 65 -5.07 -6.90 3.00
N ALA A 66 -4.12 -6.03 2.67
CA ALA A 66 -4.25 -5.06 1.59
C ALA A 66 -3.44 -5.56 0.39
N SER A 67 -4.02 -5.51 -0.80
CA SER A 67 -3.35 -5.90 -2.03
C SER A 67 -3.69 -4.95 -3.17
N HIS A 68 -2.88 -5.01 -4.21
CA HIS A 68 -3.08 -4.23 -5.43
C HIS A 68 -3.95 -5.03 -6.40
N ARG A 69 -5.06 -4.44 -6.82
CA ARG A 69 -5.92 -4.96 -7.89
C ARG A 69 -5.11 -5.03 -9.18
N GLY A 70 -5.23 -6.16 -9.89
CA GLY A 70 -4.60 -6.36 -11.18
C GLY A 70 -3.10 -6.66 -11.13
N VAL A 71 -2.46 -6.67 -9.95
CA VAL A 71 -1.01 -6.89 -9.86
C VAL A 71 -0.59 -8.16 -10.62
N ASP A 72 0.49 -8.05 -11.38
CA ASP A 72 1.04 -9.10 -12.24
C ASP A 72 0.17 -9.50 -13.45
N GLU A 73 -0.96 -8.84 -13.69
CA GLU A 73 -1.74 -8.98 -14.93
C GLU A 73 -1.17 -8.07 -16.03
N VAL A 74 -1.25 -8.53 -17.28
CA VAL A 74 -0.94 -7.72 -18.47
C VAL A 74 -2.13 -6.83 -18.81
N ASP A 75 -1.88 -5.57 -19.16
CA ASP A 75 -2.94 -4.63 -19.52
C ASP A 75 -3.52 -4.88 -20.91
N HIS A 76 -4.80 -5.27 -20.92
CA HIS A 76 -5.66 -5.43 -22.09
C HIS A 76 -6.84 -4.44 -22.07
N GLY A 77 -6.78 -3.40 -21.23
CA GLY A 77 -7.84 -2.41 -21.02
C GLY A 77 -8.83 -2.78 -19.91
N GLN A 78 -8.57 -3.86 -19.15
CA GLN A 78 -9.50 -4.38 -18.15
C GLN A 78 -9.72 -3.45 -16.95
N TYR A 79 -8.82 -2.47 -16.74
CA TYR A 79 -8.88 -1.50 -15.66
C TYR A 79 -8.89 -0.05 -16.16
N ASP A 80 -9.53 0.23 -17.30
CA ASP A 80 -9.64 1.58 -17.90
C ASP A 80 -10.80 2.43 -17.35
N LYS A 81 -11.52 1.92 -16.36
CA LYS A 81 -12.58 2.65 -15.67
C LYS A 81 -12.09 3.26 -14.37
N SER A 82 -12.39 4.55 -14.21
CA SER A 82 -12.23 5.24 -12.93
C SER A 82 -13.19 4.64 -11.91
N ILE A 83 -12.68 4.29 -10.72
CA ILE A 83 -13.50 3.70 -9.65
C ILE A 83 -13.12 4.29 -8.29
N GLU A 84 -14.07 4.29 -7.37
CA GLU A 84 -13.75 4.40 -5.94
C GLU A 84 -12.95 3.15 -5.50
N THR A 85 -11.91 3.37 -4.70
CA THR A 85 -11.02 2.31 -4.26
C THR A 85 -10.73 2.41 -2.76
N PRO A 86 -10.71 1.29 -2.01
CA PRO A 86 -10.45 1.27 -0.57
C PRO A 86 -9.15 1.93 -0.13
N PHE A 87 -8.11 1.93 -0.96
CA PHE A 87 -6.90 2.69 -0.69
C PHE A 87 -6.13 2.99 -1.97
N ILE A 88 -5.39 4.09 -1.93
CA ILE A 88 -4.40 4.48 -2.92
C ILE A 88 -3.02 4.33 -2.30
N THR A 89 -2.16 3.59 -3.01
CA THR A 89 -0.76 3.40 -2.64
C THR A 89 0.03 4.72 -2.63
N GLY A 90 0.98 4.84 -1.71
CA GLY A 90 1.89 6.00 -1.62
C GLY A 90 2.76 6.25 -2.86
N CYS A 91 2.88 5.27 -3.78
CA CYS A 91 3.68 5.40 -5.00
C CYS A 91 3.22 6.57 -5.89
N SER A 92 1.91 6.65 -6.16
CA SER A 92 1.28 7.78 -6.85
C SER A 92 -0.02 8.14 -6.17
N LEU A 93 0.08 9.10 -5.25
CA LEU A 93 -1.01 9.58 -4.42
C LEU A 93 -1.04 11.12 -4.48
N VAL A 94 -2.21 11.64 -4.80
CA VAL A 94 -2.51 13.08 -4.76
C VAL A 94 -3.69 13.26 -3.81
N VAL A 95 -3.58 14.22 -2.90
CA VAL A 95 -4.59 14.49 -1.87
C VAL A 95 -4.92 15.98 -1.89
N ARG A 96 -6.20 16.30 -1.77
CA ARG A 96 -6.66 17.69 -1.66
C ARG A 96 -6.12 18.29 -0.36
N ARG A 97 -5.61 19.53 -0.41
CA ARG A 97 -5.02 20.20 0.77
C ARG A 97 -5.94 20.23 1.99
N GLU A 98 -7.21 20.59 1.79
CA GLU A 98 -8.20 20.64 2.89
C GLU A 98 -8.40 19.27 3.57
N VAL A 99 -8.23 18.18 2.82
CA VAL A 99 -8.35 16.82 3.35
C VAL A 99 -7.17 16.53 4.26
N VAL A 100 -5.96 16.93 3.86
CA VAL A 100 -4.76 16.83 4.70
C VAL A 100 -4.92 17.65 5.98
N GLU A 101 -5.43 18.87 5.88
CA GLU A 101 -5.71 19.75 7.04
C GLU A 101 -6.75 19.11 7.98
N ARG A 102 -7.73 18.37 7.44
CA ARG A 102 -8.79 17.71 8.22
C ARG A 102 -8.37 16.38 8.85
N VAL A 103 -7.63 15.54 8.12
CA VAL A 103 -7.32 14.17 8.57
C VAL A 103 -5.89 14.01 9.11
N GLY A 104 -5.04 15.02 8.91
CA GLY A 104 -3.62 14.99 9.23
C GLY A 104 -2.77 14.25 8.19
N MET A 105 -1.46 14.25 8.41
CA MET A 105 -0.48 13.57 7.56
C MET A 105 -0.53 12.04 7.73
N LEU A 106 0.33 11.30 7.02
CA LEU A 106 0.63 9.90 7.30
C LEU A 106 1.05 9.72 8.77
N ASP A 107 0.62 8.62 9.39
CA ASP A 107 0.91 8.33 10.79
C ASP A 107 2.33 7.73 10.91
N ASP A 108 3.25 8.48 11.51
CA ASP A 108 4.67 8.12 11.63
C ASP A 108 4.91 6.85 12.46
N LYS A 109 3.90 6.41 13.24
CA LYS A 109 3.90 5.14 13.98
C LYS A 109 4.05 3.92 13.08
N TYR A 110 3.70 4.01 11.80
CA TYR A 110 3.86 2.91 10.86
C TYR A 110 5.30 2.78 10.36
N PHE A 111 5.99 3.89 10.12
CA PHE A 111 7.25 4.00 9.37
C PHE A 111 7.18 3.44 7.93
N LEU A 112 6.88 2.15 7.76
CA LEU A 112 6.70 1.47 6.48
C LEU A 112 5.56 0.44 6.54
N TYR A 113 4.85 0.28 5.43
CA TYR A 113 3.71 -0.61 5.22
C TYR A 113 2.47 -0.28 6.07
N LEU A 114 1.31 -0.23 5.39
CA LEU A 114 -0.03 0.03 5.92
C LEU A 114 -0.28 1.48 6.36
N GLU A 115 0.69 2.38 6.25
CA GLU A 115 0.52 3.82 6.46
C GLU A 115 -0.43 4.44 5.43
N ASP A 116 -0.33 3.99 4.18
CA ASP A 116 -1.19 4.40 3.09
C ASP A 116 -2.63 3.92 3.31
N LEU A 117 -2.83 2.67 3.71
CA LEU A 117 -4.14 2.14 4.08
C LEU A 117 -4.76 2.91 5.25
N ASP A 118 -4.01 3.15 6.35
CA ASP A 118 -4.51 3.97 7.46
C ASP A 118 -4.96 5.36 6.99
N TRP A 119 -4.17 6.01 6.14
CA TRP A 119 -4.49 7.35 5.66
C TRP A 119 -5.75 7.36 4.80
N ASN A 120 -5.89 6.40 3.88
CA ASN A 120 -7.09 6.26 3.06
C ASN A 120 -8.34 5.96 3.89
N ILE A 121 -8.23 5.13 4.95
CA ILE A 121 -9.33 4.91 5.91
C ILE A 121 -9.72 6.23 6.60
N ARG A 122 -8.76 7.05 7.01
CA ARG A 122 -9.03 8.36 7.63
C ARG A 122 -9.70 9.32 6.64
N ILE A 123 -9.24 9.38 5.39
CA ILE A 123 -9.86 10.16 4.30
C ILE A 123 -11.32 9.76 4.10
N GLN A 124 -11.60 8.46 4.00
CA GLN A 124 -12.96 7.94 3.83
C GLN A 124 -13.85 8.21 5.05
N LYS A 125 -13.31 8.05 6.27
CA LYS A 125 -14.04 8.39 7.50
C LYS A 125 -14.36 9.88 7.64
N ALA A 126 -13.60 10.75 6.98
CA ALA A 126 -13.90 12.18 6.90
C ALA A 126 -14.97 12.52 5.84
N GLY A 127 -15.50 11.52 5.12
CA GLY A 127 -16.56 11.65 4.13
C GLY A 127 -16.07 11.86 2.70
N TYR A 128 -14.77 11.67 2.43
CA TYR A 128 -14.20 11.84 1.11
C TYR A 128 -13.99 10.52 0.38
N LYS A 129 -14.10 10.55 -0.95
CA LYS A 129 -13.79 9.44 -1.82
C LYS A 129 -12.30 9.37 -2.13
N THR A 130 -11.82 8.15 -2.33
CA THR A 130 -10.49 7.80 -2.82
C THR A 130 -10.66 7.16 -4.19
N ILE A 131 -10.07 7.76 -5.23
CA ILE A 131 -10.31 7.38 -6.63
C ILE A 131 -9.07 6.75 -7.26
N TYR A 132 -9.25 5.60 -7.91
CA TYR A 132 -8.31 5.09 -8.90
C TYR A 132 -8.64 5.73 -10.26
N PHE A 133 -7.66 6.41 -10.86
CA PHE A 133 -7.83 7.14 -12.12
C PHE A 133 -6.90 6.61 -13.23
N PRO A 134 -7.43 5.84 -14.20
CA PRO A 134 -6.61 5.08 -15.13
C PRO A 134 -5.97 5.89 -16.27
N LYS A 135 -6.39 7.13 -16.48
CA LYS A 135 -5.80 8.01 -17.51
C LYS A 135 -4.48 8.66 -17.07
N SER A 136 -4.21 8.69 -15.76
CA SER A 136 -2.89 9.05 -15.22
C SER A 136 -2.06 7.77 -15.11
N ILE A 137 -0.94 7.70 -15.83
CA ILE A 137 -0.09 6.50 -15.91
C ILE A 137 1.28 6.79 -15.31
N VAL A 138 1.75 5.84 -14.49
CA VAL A 138 3.05 5.83 -13.84
C VAL A 138 3.71 4.47 -14.03
N TRP A 139 5.02 4.42 -14.21
CA TRP A 139 5.81 3.18 -14.16
C TRP A 139 6.69 3.19 -12.93
N HIS A 140 6.58 2.15 -12.12
CA HIS A 140 7.35 1.98 -10.91
C HIS A 140 8.51 1.03 -11.16
N VAL A 141 9.74 1.52 -10.99
CA VAL A 141 10.97 0.72 -11.17
C VAL A 141 11.08 -0.31 -10.05
N ASN A 142 10.51 -0.02 -8.88
CA ASN A 142 10.45 -0.92 -7.73
C ASN A 142 11.84 -1.49 -7.35
N ALA A 143 12.90 -0.69 -7.57
CA ALA A 143 14.29 -1.07 -7.35
C ALA A 143 14.64 -0.98 -5.86
N GLY A 144 14.14 -1.94 -5.08
CA GLY A 144 14.70 -2.26 -3.77
C GLY A 144 14.29 -1.38 -2.59
N SER A 145 13.36 -0.44 -2.75
CA SER A 145 12.92 0.46 -1.67
C SER A 145 11.89 -0.16 -0.71
N SER A 146 11.00 -1.02 -1.20
CA SER A 146 10.14 -1.86 -0.37
C SER A 146 10.61 -3.31 -0.47
N GLY A 147 11.15 -3.82 0.63
CA GLY A 147 11.56 -5.20 0.76
C GLY A 147 10.63 -6.18 0.07
N ARG A 148 11.18 -7.02 -0.83
CA ARG A 148 10.42 -8.12 -1.46
C ARG A 148 9.62 -8.86 -0.38
N PRO A 149 8.38 -9.28 -0.64
CA PRO A 149 7.63 -10.12 0.27
C PRO A 149 8.51 -11.26 0.79
N GLY A 150 8.60 -11.40 2.11
CA GLY A 150 9.49 -12.38 2.75
C GLY A 150 10.87 -11.84 3.16
N ASN A 151 11.20 -10.58 2.87
CA ASN A 151 12.40 -9.99 3.47
C ASN A 151 12.17 -9.63 4.96
N PRO A 152 13.24 -9.54 5.78
CA PRO A 152 13.11 -9.29 7.21
C PRO A 152 12.42 -7.97 7.58
N MET A 153 12.63 -6.93 6.78
CA MET A 153 12.04 -5.60 7.03
C MET A 153 10.52 -5.62 6.81
N HIS A 154 10.07 -6.17 5.69
CA HIS A 154 8.67 -6.38 5.39
C HIS A 154 8.03 -7.29 6.43
N GLU A 155 8.65 -8.41 6.78
CA GLU A 155 8.14 -9.33 7.81
C GLU A 155 7.96 -8.63 9.16
N TYR A 156 8.92 -7.81 9.58
CA TYR A 156 8.82 -7.04 10.83
C TYR A 156 7.68 -6.02 10.78
N TYR A 157 7.75 -5.06 9.85
CA TYR A 157 6.85 -3.90 9.84
C TYR A 157 5.43 -4.32 9.49
N PHE A 158 5.24 -5.23 8.52
CA PHE A 158 3.90 -5.73 8.20
C PHE A 158 3.28 -6.48 9.39
N THR A 159 4.05 -7.32 10.11
CA THR A 159 3.53 -8.03 11.29
C THR A 159 3.09 -7.05 12.39
N ARG A 160 3.95 -6.09 12.74
CA ARG A 160 3.66 -5.10 13.79
C ARG A 160 2.48 -4.20 13.39
N ASN A 161 2.52 -3.67 12.18
CA ASN A 161 1.55 -2.68 11.72
C ASN A 161 0.20 -3.31 11.42
N ARG A 162 0.13 -4.59 11.03
CA ARG A 162 -1.14 -5.30 10.87
C ARG A 162 -1.85 -5.51 12.21
N LEU A 163 -1.11 -5.80 13.29
CA LEU A 163 -1.67 -5.80 14.64
C LEU A 163 -2.16 -4.39 15.03
N PHE A 164 -1.34 -3.36 14.80
CA PHE A 164 -1.68 -1.98 15.14
C PHE A 164 -2.94 -1.46 14.41
N LEU A 165 -2.96 -1.58 13.07
CA LEU A 165 -4.09 -1.19 12.22
C LEU A 165 -5.36 -1.97 12.59
N GLY A 166 -5.21 -3.28 12.83
CA GLY A 166 -6.34 -4.15 13.13
C GLY A 166 -7.05 -3.78 14.43
N MET A 167 -6.29 -3.40 15.46
CA MET A 167 -6.89 -2.94 16.71
C MET A 167 -7.63 -1.62 16.57
N ARG A 168 -7.22 -0.75 15.63
CA ARG A 168 -7.88 0.52 15.33
C ARG A 168 -9.19 0.34 14.56
N TYR A 169 -9.22 -0.54 13.55
CA TYR A 169 -10.30 -0.50 12.55
C TYR A 169 -11.02 -1.83 12.30
N ALA A 170 -10.43 -2.97 12.65
CA ALA A 170 -11.02 -4.26 12.29
C ALA A 170 -12.22 -4.62 13.18
N SER A 171 -13.05 -5.56 12.72
CA SER A 171 -14.15 -6.13 13.50
C SER A 171 -13.64 -6.85 14.75
N LEU A 172 -14.50 -7.05 15.77
CA LEU A 172 -14.13 -7.82 16.96
C LEU A 172 -13.60 -9.22 16.62
N ARG A 173 -14.24 -9.91 15.68
CA ARG A 173 -13.80 -11.23 15.19
C ARG A 173 -12.38 -11.18 14.63
N THR A 174 -12.09 -10.19 13.77
CA THR A 174 -10.76 -10.01 13.20
C THR A 174 -9.74 -9.64 14.28
N LYS A 175 -10.08 -8.80 15.26
CA LYS A 175 -9.20 -8.48 16.39
C LYS A 175 -8.81 -9.73 17.17
N PHE A 176 -9.77 -10.60 17.51
CA PHE A 176 -9.45 -11.88 18.17
C PHE A 176 -8.56 -12.78 17.30
N ALA A 177 -8.82 -12.86 15.99
CA ALA A 177 -7.98 -13.63 15.08
C ALA A 177 -6.54 -13.11 15.02
N LEU A 178 -6.36 -11.78 14.99
CA LEU A 178 -5.07 -11.11 15.00
C LEU A 178 -4.33 -11.30 16.32
N ILE A 179 -5.00 -11.20 17.47
CA ILE A 179 -4.39 -11.47 18.79
C ILE A 179 -3.91 -12.92 18.86
N ARG A 180 -4.73 -13.88 18.41
CA ARG A 180 -4.35 -15.30 18.35
C ARG A 180 -3.17 -15.55 17.41
N GLU A 181 -3.08 -14.81 16.31
CA GLU A 181 -1.93 -14.85 15.42
C GLU A 181 -0.67 -14.22 16.03
N GLY A 182 -0.80 -13.07 16.67
CA GLY A 182 0.28 -12.43 17.43
C GLY A 182 0.84 -13.34 18.51
N PHE A 183 -0.03 -14.07 19.24
CA PHE A 183 0.41 -15.08 20.20
C PHE A 183 1.18 -16.22 19.53
N ARG A 184 0.70 -16.75 18.39
CA ARG A 184 1.42 -17.77 17.60
C ARG A 184 2.78 -17.28 17.13
N PHE A 185 2.90 -16.02 16.73
CA PHE A 185 4.18 -15.41 16.35
C PHE A 185 5.11 -15.19 17.53
N PHE A 186 4.57 -14.87 18.70
CA PHE A 186 5.34 -14.70 19.93
C PHE A 186 6.02 -16.02 20.36
N ILE A 187 5.27 -17.13 20.40
CA ILE A 187 5.80 -18.46 20.76
C ILE A 187 6.53 -19.16 19.60
N GLY A 188 6.37 -18.66 18.37
CA GLY A 188 6.93 -19.26 17.16
C GLY A 188 8.45 -19.08 17.02
N LYS A 189 9.02 -19.65 15.95
CA LYS A 189 10.48 -19.66 15.72
C LYS A 189 11.04 -18.36 15.10
N SER A 190 10.22 -17.54 14.43
CA SER A 190 10.69 -16.30 13.79
C SER A 190 10.98 -15.23 14.84
N ALA A 191 12.26 -14.96 15.09
CA ALA A 191 12.70 -13.89 15.99
C ALA A 191 12.20 -12.50 15.54
N ILE A 192 12.06 -12.30 14.22
CA ILE A 192 11.58 -11.06 13.61
C ILE A 192 10.12 -10.82 13.97
N ARG A 193 9.23 -11.81 13.75
CA ARG A 193 7.82 -11.69 14.11
C ARG A 193 7.63 -11.58 15.62
N ARG A 194 8.42 -12.33 16.41
CA ARG A 194 8.39 -12.20 17.87
C ARG A 194 8.73 -10.78 18.31
N LYS A 195 9.78 -10.18 17.75
CA LYS A 195 10.14 -8.78 18.01
C LYS A 195 9.02 -7.82 17.61
N ALA A 196 8.44 -8.00 16.42
CA ALA A 196 7.32 -7.18 15.92
C ALA A 196 6.11 -7.21 16.88
N VAL A 197 5.76 -8.38 17.40
CA VAL A 197 4.67 -8.54 18.38
C VAL A 197 5.03 -7.85 19.71
N LEU A 198 6.24 -8.04 20.22
CA LEU A 198 6.68 -7.40 21.46
C LEU A 198 6.68 -5.87 21.34
N ASP A 199 7.18 -5.34 20.23
CA ASP A 199 7.21 -3.90 20.00
C ASP A 199 5.80 -3.32 19.87
N TRP A 200 4.87 -4.02 19.22
CA TRP A 200 3.46 -3.65 19.24
C TRP A 200 2.87 -3.67 20.66
N LEU A 201 3.12 -4.73 21.45
CA LEU A 201 2.62 -4.86 22.83
C LEU A 201 3.14 -3.74 23.75
N PHE A 202 4.40 -3.36 23.61
CA PHE A 202 5.02 -2.30 24.41
C PHE A 202 4.87 -0.89 23.82
N GLY A 203 4.08 -0.73 22.75
CA GLY A 203 3.86 0.58 22.12
C GLY A 203 5.09 1.18 21.42
N ARG A 204 6.09 0.35 21.09
CA ARG A 204 7.28 0.74 20.33
C ARG A 204 6.94 0.79 18.85
N LEU A 205 6.47 1.95 18.41
CA LEU A 205 6.04 2.22 17.04
C LEU A 205 7.08 3.08 16.30
N GLY A 206 6.83 3.35 15.02
CA GLY A 206 7.74 4.11 14.15
C GLY A 206 8.94 3.29 13.68
N PHE A 207 10.10 3.92 13.50
CA PHE A 207 11.32 3.23 13.06
C PHE A 207 11.92 2.38 14.19
N GLN A 208 11.82 1.05 14.07
CA GLN A 208 12.18 0.12 15.15
C GLN A 208 12.97 -1.10 14.67
N TYR A 209 13.17 -1.22 13.36
CA TYR A 209 13.85 -2.36 12.76
C TYR A 209 14.56 -1.96 11.48
N GLU A 210 15.81 -2.38 11.40
CA GLU A 210 16.64 -2.36 10.20
C GLU A 210 17.36 -3.71 10.12
N PRO A 211 17.37 -4.39 8.96
CA PRO A 211 18.16 -5.60 8.78
C PRO A 211 19.63 -5.29 9.02
N LYS A 212 20.36 -6.20 9.69
CA LYS A 212 21.83 -6.13 9.70
C LYS A 212 22.31 -6.22 8.25
N LYS A 213 23.08 -5.23 7.79
CA LYS A 213 23.83 -5.35 6.53
C LYS A 213 24.80 -6.51 6.71
N TYR A 214 24.59 -7.59 5.97
CA TYR A 214 25.63 -8.61 5.83
C TYR A 214 26.71 -7.98 4.93
N ASN A 215 27.87 -7.69 5.52
CA ASN A 215 29.07 -7.31 4.77
C ASN A 215 29.58 -8.48 3.95
#